data_AF-A0AAV9ZWR8-F1
#
_entry.id   AF-A0AAV9ZWR8-F1
#
_cell.length_a   1.000
_cell.length_b   1.000
_cell.length_c   1.000
_cell.angle_alpha   90.00
_cell.angle_beta   90.00
_cell.angle_gamma   90.00
#
_symmetry.space_group_name_H-M   'P 1'
#
loop_
_entity.id
_entity.type
_entity.pdbx_description
1 polymer ?
#
loop_
_entity_poly.entity_id
_entity_poly.type
_entity_poly.pdbx_seq_one_letter_code
_entity_poly.pdbx_strand_id
1 'polypeptide(L)'
;MVRSGTTYLRKVLHLRVHVGVCVTQIDNIIVQETGDQSRKIWRLGIMNSDGIVENELTVRLHGILAKVELTPGNLTKCDAGKAANLCQRIEVVGLNSERFEGAVRNISVLHGAFARFFGENRMLPLNYGERKGESRLSCSCLFLSRISAAGDEEVPFEAGVDPLGQLAKFRKCGLVHTPENKVSYLKTIKEANNDGSNEEIVIYEAFPGSFRPGDIVEVQGSLIALANKHGKVKTTFQLSALNLIDASFSKAAERSRAKVVIPTPAPVVLKRKLWHEAEDKEVVRARRQLRELALEDQETEK
;
A
#
# COMPACT_ATOMS: atom_id res chain seq x y z
N MET A 1 -2.77 3.51 -66.75
CA MET A 1 -2.73 2.07 -66.41
C MET A 1 -1.36 1.77 -65.82
N VAL A 2 -1.30 1.41 -64.54
CA VAL A 2 -0.23 0.66 -63.83
C VAL A 2 1.16 1.32 -63.59
N ARG A 3 1.43 1.53 -62.28
CA ARG A 3 2.67 1.43 -61.46
C ARG A 3 3.92 2.28 -61.77
N SER A 4 4.42 2.96 -60.73
CA SER A 4 5.63 2.58 -59.96
C SER A 4 6.26 3.81 -59.29
N GLY A 5 6.71 3.71 -58.03
CA GLY A 5 7.39 4.83 -57.37
C GLY A 5 7.59 4.70 -55.86
N THR A 6 7.96 3.51 -55.38
CA THR A 6 8.54 3.25 -54.06
C THR A 6 9.77 4.12 -53.82
N THR A 7 9.96 4.73 -52.64
CA THR A 7 11.28 5.00 -52.03
C THR A 7 11.18 5.41 -50.54
N TYR A 8 11.57 4.45 -49.69
CA TYR A 8 12.34 4.52 -48.44
C TYR A 8 11.89 5.40 -47.25
N LEU A 9 11.36 4.72 -46.22
CA LEU A 9 11.72 4.98 -44.83
C LEU A 9 12.36 3.72 -44.23
N ARG A 10 13.70 3.69 -44.26
CA ARG A 10 14.49 2.80 -43.40
C ARG A 10 14.55 3.44 -42.01
N LYS A 11 13.86 2.83 -41.05
CA LYS A 11 14.34 2.76 -39.66
C LYS A 11 14.30 1.30 -39.25
N VAL A 12 15.48 0.68 -39.31
CA VAL A 12 15.79 -0.59 -38.66
C VAL A 12 15.91 -0.31 -37.15
N LEU A 13 15.74 -1.37 -36.33
CA LEU A 13 15.95 -1.51 -34.87
C LEU A 13 14.62 -1.54 -34.10
N HIS A 14 14.21 -2.60 -33.40
CA HIS A 14 14.82 -3.87 -33.02
C HIS A 14 13.68 -4.88 -32.79
N LEU A 15 13.92 -6.17 -33.05
CA LEU A 15 13.14 -7.23 -32.43
C LEU A 15 13.16 -7.03 -30.90
N ARG A 16 12.01 -6.83 -30.27
CA ARG A 16 11.80 -7.16 -28.86
C ARG A 16 10.76 -8.25 -28.78
N VAL A 17 11.21 -9.39 -28.30
CA VAL A 17 10.45 -10.60 -27.99
C VAL A 17 9.12 -10.21 -27.33
N HIS A 18 8.01 -10.44 -28.02
CA HIS A 18 6.70 -10.46 -27.37
C HIS A 18 6.67 -11.70 -26.49
N VAL A 19 6.94 -11.51 -25.19
CA VAL A 19 6.54 -12.47 -24.16
C VAL A 19 5.03 -12.62 -24.32
N GLY A 20 4.59 -13.81 -24.72
CA GLY A 20 3.21 -14.08 -25.10
C GLY A 20 2.25 -13.77 -23.97
N VAL A 21 1.64 -12.58 -24.01
CA VAL A 21 0.51 -12.23 -23.18
C VAL A 21 -0.71 -12.95 -23.77
N CYS A 22 -1.13 -14.04 -23.11
CA CYS A 22 -2.40 -14.67 -23.46
C CYS A 22 -3.52 -13.75 -22.98
N VAL A 23 -4.20 -13.11 -23.93
CA VAL A 23 -5.41 -12.30 -23.67
C VAL A 23 -6.61 -13.15 -24.05
N THR A 24 -7.53 -13.36 -23.12
CA THR A 24 -8.82 -13.99 -23.42
C THR A 24 -9.93 -13.07 -22.93
N GLN A 25 -10.92 -12.89 -23.80
CA GLN A 25 -12.05 -12.00 -23.60
C GLN A 25 -13.21 -12.77 -22.96
N ILE A 26 -13.79 -12.17 -21.92
CA ILE A 26 -15.07 -12.58 -21.35
C ILE A 26 -15.89 -11.30 -21.24
N ASP A 27 -16.88 -11.15 -22.12
CA ASP A 27 -17.64 -9.91 -22.31
C ASP A 27 -16.71 -8.71 -22.64
N ASN A 28 -16.74 -7.63 -21.85
CA ASN A 28 -15.86 -6.45 -22.00
C ASN A 28 -14.60 -6.52 -21.09
N ILE A 29 -14.41 -7.64 -20.39
CA ILE A 29 -13.30 -7.85 -19.46
C ILE A 29 -12.27 -8.74 -20.14
N ILE A 30 -11.00 -8.34 -20.06
CA ILE A 30 -9.89 -9.17 -20.51
C ILE A 30 -9.13 -9.74 -19.33
N VAL A 31 -8.68 -10.99 -19.49
CA VAL A 31 -7.70 -11.59 -18.58
C VAL A 31 -6.33 -11.47 -19.20
N GLN A 32 -5.41 -10.82 -18.49
CA GLN A 32 -4.02 -10.64 -18.91
C GLN A 32 -3.08 -11.46 -18.02
N GLU A 33 -2.28 -12.34 -18.61
CA GLU A 33 -1.18 -12.99 -17.90
C GLU A 33 0.04 -12.07 -17.79
N THR A 34 0.59 -11.98 -16.59
CA THR A 34 1.77 -11.18 -16.23
C THR A 34 2.65 -11.98 -15.25
N GLY A 35 3.95 -11.67 -15.22
CA GLY A 35 4.93 -12.37 -14.38
C GLY A 35 5.86 -13.32 -15.13
N ASP A 36 6.81 -13.88 -14.41
CA ASP A 36 7.84 -14.79 -14.93
C ASP A 36 7.43 -16.27 -14.76
N GLN A 37 8.19 -17.20 -15.35
CA GLN A 37 8.00 -18.66 -15.28
C GLN A 37 7.81 -19.18 -13.84
N SER A 38 8.38 -18.50 -12.85
CA SER A 38 8.29 -18.87 -11.44
C SER A 38 7.00 -18.42 -10.72
N ARG A 39 6.30 -17.39 -11.23
CA ARG A 39 5.07 -16.86 -10.60
C ARG A 39 4.17 -16.16 -11.63
N LYS A 40 3.22 -16.92 -12.17
CA LYS A 40 2.17 -16.41 -13.06
C LYS A 40 1.08 -15.69 -12.26
N ILE A 41 0.79 -14.47 -12.67
CA ILE A 41 -0.25 -13.60 -12.12
C ILE A 41 -1.19 -13.24 -13.27
N TRP A 42 -2.48 -13.42 -13.07
CA TRP A 42 -3.49 -12.97 -14.03
C TRP A 42 -4.26 -11.79 -13.46
N ARG A 43 -4.43 -10.77 -14.30
CA ARG A 43 -5.09 -9.50 -13.96
C ARG A 43 -6.27 -9.27 -14.88
N LEU A 44 -7.24 -8.49 -14.41
CA LEU A 44 -8.39 -8.09 -15.20
C LEU A 44 -8.13 -6.69 -15.78
N GLY A 45 -8.36 -6.54 -17.08
CA GLY A 45 -8.30 -5.24 -17.76
C GLY A 45 -9.64 -4.87 -18.36
N ILE A 46 -9.85 -3.57 -18.58
CA ILE A 46 -10.98 -3.03 -19.31
C ILE A 46 -10.53 -2.68 -20.73
N MET A 47 -11.30 -3.10 -21.73
CA MET A 47 -11.09 -2.69 -23.11
C MET A 47 -11.91 -1.45 -23.44
N ASN A 48 -11.30 -0.54 -24.20
CA ASN A 48 -12.02 0.55 -24.85
C ASN A 48 -12.82 0.06 -26.06
N SER A 49 -13.66 0.95 -26.61
CA SER A 49 -14.43 0.71 -27.85
C SER A 49 -13.56 0.28 -29.03
N ASP A 50 -12.28 0.65 -29.02
CA ASP A 50 -11.31 0.34 -30.08
C ASP A 50 -10.60 -1.02 -29.86
N GLY A 51 -11.00 -1.79 -28.84
CA GLY A 51 -10.41 -3.10 -28.53
C GLY A 51 -9.03 -3.04 -27.87
N ILE A 52 -8.56 -1.84 -27.50
CA ILE A 52 -7.30 -1.63 -26.79
C ILE A 52 -7.56 -1.71 -25.28
N VAL A 53 -6.68 -2.43 -24.57
CA VAL A 53 -6.66 -2.46 -23.11
C VAL A 53 -6.23 -1.11 -22.60
N GLU A 54 -7.14 -0.39 -21.93
CA GLU A 54 -6.86 0.97 -21.46
C GLU A 54 -6.26 0.94 -20.06
N ASN A 55 -6.90 0.23 -19.13
CA ASN A 55 -6.56 0.23 -17.71
C ASN A 55 -6.83 -1.11 -17.04
N GLU A 56 -6.08 -1.39 -15.97
CA GLU A 56 -6.41 -2.48 -15.04
C GLU A 56 -7.75 -2.19 -14.33
N LEU A 57 -8.60 -3.21 -14.22
CA LEU A 57 -9.87 -3.11 -13.51
C LEU A 57 -9.61 -2.99 -12.00
N THR A 58 -9.76 -1.78 -11.49
CA THR A 58 -9.70 -1.48 -10.06
C THR A 58 -11.10 -1.36 -9.44
N VAL A 59 -11.24 -1.88 -8.23
CA VAL A 59 -12.46 -1.85 -7.43
C VAL A 59 -12.23 -0.94 -6.24
N ARG A 60 -13.19 -0.05 -5.98
CA ARG A 60 -13.25 0.78 -4.78
C ARG A 60 -14.41 0.33 -3.89
N LEU A 61 -14.16 0.22 -2.60
CA LEU A 61 -15.17 -0.18 -1.62
C LEU A 61 -14.97 0.54 -0.29
N HIS A 62 -16.07 0.78 0.41
CA HIS A 62 -16.08 1.42 1.71
C HIS A 62 -16.34 0.37 2.79
N GLY A 63 -15.64 0.47 3.92
CA GLY A 63 -15.92 -0.38 5.06
C GLY A 63 -15.08 -0.02 6.28
N ILE A 64 -15.13 -0.88 7.29
CA ILE A 64 -14.45 -0.70 8.57
C ILE A 64 -13.26 -1.64 8.65
N LEU A 65 -12.10 -1.13 9.08
CA LEU A 65 -10.93 -1.97 9.30
C LEU A 65 -11.14 -2.90 10.50
N ALA A 66 -11.06 -4.21 10.27
CA ALA A 66 -11.10 -5.23 11.33
C ALA A 66 -9.70 -5.73 11.71
N LYS A 67 -8.80 -5.80 10.73
CA LYS A 67 -7.40 -6.23 10.91
C LYS A 67 -6.49 -5.34 10.08
N VAL A 68 -5.33 -4.98 10.65
CA VAL A 68 -4.36 -4.08 10.02
C VAL A 68 -2.94 -4.62 10.24
N GLU A 69 -2.23 -4.89 9.15
CA GLU A 69 -0.83 -5.34 9.09
C GLU A 69 -0.14 -4.55 7.95
N LEU A 70 0.12 -3.24 8.15
CA LEU A 70 0.59 -2.35 7.07
C LEU A 70 2.08 -2.00 7.13
N THR A 71 2.71 -2.18 8.29
CA THR A 71 4.15 -1.95 8.46
C THR A 71 4.88 -3.28 8.58
N PRO A 72 6.12 -3.37 8.08
CA PRO A 72 6.95 -4.53 8.34
C PRO A 72 7.16 -4.66 9.85
N GLY A 73 6.92 -5.86 10.38
CA GLY A 73 7.33 -6.19 11.75
C GLY A 73 8.84 -6.22 11.89
N ASN A 74 9.36 -6.63 13.05
CA ASN A 74 10.80 -6.74 13.25
C ASN A 74 11.43 -7.82 12.35
N LEU A 75 12.11 -7.41 11.29
CA LEU A 75 12.84 -8.28 10.39
C LEU A 75 14.31 -8.34 10.83
N THR A 76 14.70 -9.49 11.40
CA THR A 76 16.03 -9.65 12.01
C THR A 76 17.08 -10.24 11.07
N LYS A 77 16.69 -10.89 9.95
CA LYS A 77 17.62 -11.56 9.01
C LYS A 77 17.16 -11.45 7.55
N CYS A 78 18.11 -11.35 6.60
CA CYS A 78 17.85 -11.43 5.14
C CYS A 78 17.55 -12.88 4.76
N ASP A 79 16.32 -13.33 5.03
CA ASP A 79 15.78 -14.59 4.51
C ASP A 79 14.88 -14.25 3.31
N ALA A 80 15.39 -14.48 2.10
CA ALA A 80 14.67 -14.19 0.86
C ALA A 80 13.32 -14.94 0.76
N GLY A 81 13.23 -16.14 1.35
CA GLY A 81 12.01 -16.93 1.35
C GLY A 81 10.93 -16.33 2.25
N LYS A 82 11.31 -15.85 3.45
CA LYS A 82 10.40 -15.12 4.34
C LYS A 82 10.02 -13.76 3.75
N ALA A 83 10.99 -13.04 3.20
CA ALA A 83 10.79 -11.72 2.63
C ALA A 83 9.86 -11.70 1.41
N ALA A 84 9.94 -12.71 0.56
CA ALA A 84 9.03 -12.85 -0.60
C ALA A 84 7.55 -13.06 -0.22
N ASN A 85 7.28 -13.39 1.06
CA ASN A 85 5.93 -13.56 1.60
C ASN A 85 5.51 -12.40 2.52
N LEU A 86 6.37 -11.40 2.73
CA LEU A 86 6.00 -10.21 3.49
C LEU A 86 4.99 -9.42 2.67
N CYS A 87 3.87 -9.12 3.31
CA CYS A 87 2.79 -8.38 2.70
C CYS A 87 2.18 -7.38 3.67
N GLN A 88 1.69 -6.31 3.10
CA GLN A 88 0.74 -5.37 3.69
C GLN A 88 -0.62 -6.05 3.60
N ARG A 89 -1.32 -6.23 4.72
CA ARG A 89 -2.63 -6.89 4.75
C ARG A 89 -3.61 -6.12 5.60
N ILE A 90 -4.83 -6.02 5.10
CA ILE A 90 -5.98 -5.54 5.86
C ILE A 90 -7.16 -6.50 5.73
N GLU A 91 -8.03 -6.50 6.73
CA GLU A 91 -9.38 -7.04 6.59
C GLU A 91 -10.38 -5.92 6.77
N VAL A 92 -11.34 -5.85 5.85
CA VAL A 92 -12.43 -4.87 5.86
C VAL A 92 -13.74 -5.59 6.10
N VAL A 93 -14.61 -4.98 6.90
CA VAL A 93 -15.97 -5.47 7.18
C VAL A 93 -17.01 -4.43 6.82
N GLY A 94 -18.16 -4.87 6.31
CA GLY A 94 -19.26 -4.00 5.90
C GLY A 94 -20.34 -3.77 6.95
N LEU A 95 -20.35 -4.56 8.04
CA LEU A 95 -21.43 -4.58 9.04
C LEU A 95 -22.84 -4.66 8.41
N ASN A 96 -23.01 -5.57 7.44
CA ASN A 96 -24.26 -5.77 6.68
C ASN A 96 -24.71 -4.54 5.85
N SER A 97 -23.80 -3.61 5.53
CA SER A 97 -24.09 -2.53 4.59
C SER A 97 -24.37 -3.07 3.20
N GLU A 98 -25.52 -2.69 2.61
CA GLU A 98 -25.90 -3.10 1.25
C GLU A 98 -24.84 -2.75 0.20
N ARG A 99 -24.17 -1.61 0.36
CA ARG A 99 -23.09 -1.18 -0.55
C ARG A 99 -21.90 -2.12 -0.49
N PHE A 100 -21.51 -2.54 0.72
CA PHE A 100 -20.41 -3.48 0.90
C PHE A 100 -20.78 -4.87 0.38
N GLU A 101 -21.99 -5.36 0.70
CA GLU A 101 -22.47 -6.65 0.18
C GLU A 101 -22.59 -6.63 -1.35
N GLY A 102 -23.02 -5.51 -1.95
CA GLY A 102 -23.01 -5.31 -3.39
C GLY A 102 -21.61 -5.41 -3.98
N ALA A 103 -20.61 -4.78 -3.35
CA ALA A 103 -19.22 -4.87 -3.79
C ALA A 103 -18.68 -6.30 -3.68
N VAL A 104 -18.97 -7.01 -2.58
CA VAL A 104 -18.60 -8.42 -2.40
C VAL A 104 -19.22 -9.29 -3.49
N ARG A 105 -20.52 -9.11 -3.80
CA ARG A 105 -21.18 -9.81 -4.92
C ARG A 105 -20.52 -9.51 -6.27
N ASN A 106 -20.15 -8.25 -6.53
CA ASN A 106 -19.44 -7.90 -7.77
C ASN A 106 -18.08 -8.58 -7.86
N ILE A 107 -17.34 -8.69 -6.74
CA ILE A 107 -16.09 -9.47 -6.69
C ILE A 107 -16.35 -10.96 -7.01
N SER A 108 -17.49 -11.53 -6.59
CA SER A 108 -17.86 -12.91 -6.95
C SER A 108 -18.08 -13.06 -8.45
N VAL A 109 -18.69 -12.06 -9.10
CA VAL A 109 -18.86 -12.04 -10.56
C VAL A 109 -17.50 -12.02 -11.27
N LEU A 110 -16.57 -11.17 -10.81
CA LEU A 110 -15.20 -11.11 -11.35
C LEU A 110 -14.43 -12.42 -11.13
N HIS A 111 -14.61 -13.07 -9.98
CA HIS A 111 -14.08 -14.41 -9.76
C HIS A 111 -14.67 -15.44 -10.72
N GLY A 112 -15.97 -15.35 -11.02
CA GLY A 112 -16.63 -16.16 -12.04
C GLY A 112 -15.99 -15.99 -13.43
N ALA A 113 -15.57 -14.78 -13.79
CA ALA A 113 -14.81 -14.55 -15.02
C ALA A 113 -13.48 -15.32 -15.02
N PHE A 114 -12.70 -15.26 -13.94
CA PHE A 114 -11.50 -16.09 -13.81
C PHE A 114 -11.80 -17.60 -13.87
N ALA A 115 -12.86 -18.06 -13.19
CA ALA A 115 -13.24 -19.46 -13.19
C ALA A 115 -13.58 -19.97 -14.61
N ARG A 116 -14.28 -19.15 -15.41
CA ARG A 116 -14.54 -19.45 -16.83
C ARG A 116 -13.26 -19.49 -17.66
N PHE A 117 -12.31 -18.59 -17.40
CA PHE A 117 -11.02 -18.56 -18.10
C PHE A 117 -10.16 -19.81 -17.82
N PHE A 118 -10.06 -20.24 -16.57
CA PHE A 118 -9.21 -21.40 -16.20
C PHE A 118 -9.91 -22.77 -16.28
N GLY A 119 -11.24 -22.79 -16.30
CA GLY A 119 -12.07 -23.99 -16.20
C GLY A 119 -12.42 -24.39 -14.75
N GLU A 120 -13.56 -25.05 -14.59
CA GLU A 120 -14.26 -25.30 -13.30
C GLU A 120 -13.42 -26.00 -12.22
N ASN A 121 -12.39 -26.76 -12.59
CA ASN A 121 -11.57 -27.53 -11.65
C ASN A 121 -10.21 -26.92 -11.34
N ARG A 122 -9.83 -25.80 -11.94
CA ARG A 122 -8.52 -25.16 -11.69
C ARG A 122 -8.60 -24.04 -10.66
N MET A 123 -9.74 -23.36 -10.61
CA MET A 123 -9.95 -22.25 -9.70
C MET A 123 -10.31 -22.75 -8.30
N LEU A 124 -9.60 -22.27 -7.28
CA LEU A 124 -10.01 -22.49 -5.89
C LEU A 124 -11.22 -21.62 -5.57
N PRO A 125 -12.17 -22.11 -4.74
CA PRO A 125 -13.32 -21.31 -4.33
C PRO A 125 -12.87 -19.96 -3.74
N LEU A 126 -13.59 -18.91 -4.13
CA LEU A 126 -13.41 -17.62 -3.50
C LEU A 126 -13.83 -17.71 -2.04
N ASN A 127 -12.90 -17.43 -1.13
CA ASN A 127 -13.15 -17.45 0.30
C ASN A 127 -13.17 -16.01 0.80
N TYR A 128 -14.37 -15.50 1.02
CA TYR A 128 -14.58 -14.33 1.86
C TYR A 128 -14.46 -14.79 3.30
N GLY A 129 -13.66 -14.11 4.11
CA GLY A 129 -13.66 -14.40 5.53
C GLY A 129 -15.07 -14.17 6.05
N GLU A 130 -15.64 -15.13 6.75
CA GLU A 130 -16.90 -14.94 7.48
C GLU A 130 -16.62 -15.13 8.97
N ARG A 131 -17.13 -14.21 9.78
CA ARG A 131 -17.09 -14.37 11.24
C ARG A 131 -18.38 -13.83 11.82
N LYS A 132 -19.10 -14.68 12.54
CA LYS A 132 -20.40 -14.34 13.14
C LYS A 132 -21.45 -13.85 12.12
N GLY A 133 -21.41 -14.38 10.89
CA GLY A 133 -22.35 -14.02 9.83
C GLY A 133 -22.07 -12.70 9.12
N GLU A 134 -20.93 -12.05 9.40
CA GLU A 134 -20.53 -10.82 8.72
C GLU A 134 -19.52 -11.12 7.60
N SER A 135 -19.83 -10.65 6.39
CA SER A 135 -18.93 -10.68 5.22
C SER A 135 -17.66 -9.89 5.49
N ARG A 136 -16.50 -10.48 5.18
CA ARG A 136 -15.19 -9.83 5.29
C ARG A 136 -14.39 -9.97 4.01
N LEU A 137 -13.68 -8.91 3.67
CA LEU A 137 -12.77 -8.89 2.55
C LEU A 137 -11.33 -8.74 3.05
N SER A 138 -10.50 -9.73 2.75
CA SER A 138 -9.05 -9.66 2.99
C SER A 138 -8.37 -9.06 1.76
N CYS A 139 -7.68 -7.95 1.95
CA CYS A 139 -6.90 -7.27 0.92
C CYS A 139 -5.42 -7.36 1.27
N SER A 140 -4.55 -7.59 0.28
CA SER A 140 -3.11 -7.66 0.54
C SER A 140 -2.26 -7.21 -0.62
N CYS A 141 -1.09 -6.64 -0.35
CA CYS A 141 -0.08 -6.33 -1.34
C CYS A 141 1.30 -6.77 -0.81
N LEU A 142 2.13 -7.40 -1.63
CA LEU A 142 3.49 -7.75 -1.21
C LEU A 142 4.30 -6.48 -1.00
N PHE A 143 5.20 -6.46 -0.03
CA PHE A 143 6.17 -5.36 0.06
C PHE A 143 7.19 -5.41 -1.08
N LEU A 144 7.54 -6.62 -1.51
CA LEU A 144 8.61 -6.89 -2.46
C LEU A 144 8.21 -8.03 -3.41
N SER A 145 8.64 -7.93 -4.67
CA SER A 145 8.57 -9.00 -5.68
C SER A 145 9.98 -9.48 -6.02
N ARG A 146 10.09 -10.64 -6.68
CA ARG A 146 11.36 -11.04 -7.28
C ARG A 146 11.61 -10.19 -8.52
N ILE A 147 12.87 -9.83 -8.75
CA ILE A 147 13.29 -9.13 -9.96
C ILE A 147 12.83 -9.92 -11.19
N SER A 148 12.02 -9.29 -12.05
CA SER A 148 11.67 -9.87 -13.34
C SER A 148 12.87 -9.87 -14.28
N ALA A 149 12.90 -10.80 -15.24
CA ALA A 149 13.92 -10.80 -16.29
C ALA A 149 13.88 -9.53 -17.18
N ALA A 150 12.78 -8.76 -17.13
CA ALA A 150 12.58 -7.55 -17.92
C ALA A 150 13.19 -6.29 -17.29
N GLY A 151 13.68 -6.36 -16.05
CA GLY A 151 14.27 -5.22 -15.34
C GLY A 151 13.22 -4.21 -14.90
N ASP A 152 12.55 -4.50 -13.78
CA ASP A 152 11.53 -3.61 -13.24
C ASP A 152 12.16 -2.32 -12.68
N GLU A 153 11.50 -1.18 -12.89
CA GLU A 153 11.92 0.09 -12.28
C GLU A 153 11.67 0.04 -10.77
N GLU A 154 12.76 0.15 -10.01
CA GLU A 154 12.71 0.10 -8.56
C GLU A 154 12.29 1.45 -7.99
N VAL A 155 11.28 1.43 -7.11
CA VAL A 155 10.79 2.61 -6.40
C VAL A 155 11.28 2.54 -4.96
N PRO A 156 11.77 3.64 -4.36
CA PRO A 156 12.13 3.65 -2.95
C PRO A 156 10.90 3.45 -2.06
N PHE A 157 11.09 2.80 -0.92
CA PHE A 157 10.07 2.76 0.12
C PHE A 157 9.84 4.16 0.70
N GLU A 158 8.58 4.49 0.94
CA GLU A 158 8.23 5.69 1.70
C GLU A 158 8.71 5.54 3.15
N ALA A 159 9.13 6.65 3.77
CA ALA A 159 9.69 6.66 5.12
C ALA A 159 8.74 6.05 6.16
N GLY A 160 7.42 6.09 5.93
CA GLY A 160 6.45 5.45 6.81
C GLY A 160 6.25 3.96 6.61
N VAL A 161 6.57 3.45 5.43
CA VAL A 161 6.48 2.02 5.10
C VAL A 161 7.73 1.28 5.60
N ASP A 162 8.91 1.88 5.49
CA ASP A 162 10.17 1.29 5.97
C ASP A 162 11.00 2.24 6.84
N PRO A 163 10.50 2.64 8.03
CA PRO A 163 11.15 3.67 8.86
C PRO A 163 12.54 3.26 9.36
N LEU A 164 12.84 1.96 9.39
CA LEU A 164 14.12 1.41 9.86
C LEU A 164 15.02 0.90 8.72
N GLY A 165 14.62 1.10 7.47
CA GLY A 165 15.36 0.60 6.30
C GLY A 165 15.52 -0.93 6.29
N GLN A 166 14.59 -1.66 6.91
CA GLN A 166 14.64 -3.12 7.01
C GLN A 166 14.24 -3.78 5.69
N LEU A 167 13.19 -3.27 5.02
CA LEU A 167 12.74 -3.79 3.73
C LEU A 167 13.77 -3.51 2.63
N ALA A 168 14.38 -2.31 2.64
CA ALA A 168 15.42 -1.94 1.69
C ALA A 168 16.64 -2.89 1.72
N LYS A 169 16.94 -3.52 2.86
CA LYS A 169 18.05 -4.48 2.98
C LYS A 169 17.83 -5.76 2.17
N PHE A 170 16.57 -6.12 1.87
CA PHE A 170 16.24 -7.32 1.10
C PHE A 170 16.51 -7.17 -0.41
N ARG A 171 16.88 -5.97 -0.88
CA ARG A 171 17.39 -5.75 -2.23
C ARG A 171 18.55 -6.70 -2.57
N LYS A 172 19.46 -6.90 -1.62
CA LYS A 172 20.60 -7.83 -1.74
C LYS A 172 20.18 -9.30 -1.90
N CYS A 173 18.94 -9.62 -1.52
CA CYS A 173 18.35 -10.95 -1.61
C CYS A 173 17.57 -11.15 -2.94
N GLY A 174 17.72 -10.25 -3.94
CA GLY A 174 17.09 -10.36 -5.27
C GLY A 174 15.60 -10.00 -5.29
N LEU A 175 15.17 -9.19 -4.33
CA LEU A 175 13.80 -8.72 -4.17
C LEU A 175 13.73 -7.21 -4.40
N VAL A 176 12.72 -6.72 -5.11
CA VAL A 176 12.57 -5.31 -5.48
C VAL A 176 11.19 -4.76 -5.11
N HIS A 177 11.15 -3.46 -4.81
CA HIS A 177 9.92 -2.70 -4.66
C HIS A 177 9.64 -1.98 -5.97
N THR A 178 8.45 -2.15 -6.51
CA THR A 178 8.04 -1.64 -7.82
C THR A 178 6.71 -0.89 -7.67
N PRO A 179 6.27 -0.11 -8.67
CA PRO A 179 4.96 0.56 -8.61
C PRO A 179 3.79 -0.40 -8.31
N GLU A 180 3.87 -1.66 -8.77
CA GLU A 180 2.84 -2.68 -8.52
C GLU A 180 2.74 -3.12 -7.03
N ASN A 181 3.83 -2.97 -6.28
CA ASN A 181 3.91 -3.33 -4.86
C ASN A 181 3.69 -2.11 -3.94
N LYS A 182 3.55 -0.91 -4.53
CA LYS A 182 3.32 0.32 -3.78
C LYS A 182 1.85 0.44 -3.39
N VAL A 183 1.60 0.76 -2.13
CA VAL A 183 0.26 1.06 -1.62
C VAL A 183 0.20 2.54 -1.27
N SER A 184 -0.76 3.27 -1.83
CA SER A 184 -1.00 4.67 -1.50
C SER A 184 -1.80 4.78 -0.21
N TYR A 185 -1.27 5.50 0.77
CA TYR A 185 -1.94 5.78 2.04
C TYR A 185 -2.43 7.22 2.02
N LEU A 186 -3.75 7.40 2.14
CA LEU A 186 -4.41 8.69 2.02
C LEU A 186 -5.30 8.94 3.24
N LYS A 187 -5.62 10.21 3.48
CA LYS A 187 -6.63 10.62 4.44
C LYS A 187 -7.46 11.75 3.87
N THR A 188 -8.77 11.61 3.97
CA THR A 188 -9.73 12.66 3.63
C THR A 188 -10.00 13.53 4.86
N ILE A 189 -9.90 14.84 4.69
CA ILE A 189 -10.23 15.84 5.71
C ILE A 189 -11.26 16.79 5.11
N LYS A 190 -12.25 17.15 5.92
CA LYS A 190 -13.18 18.22 5.60
C LYS A 190 -12.64 19.51 6.20
N GLU A 191 -12.30 20.46 5.35
CA GLU A 191 -11.82 21.77 5.76
C GLU A 191 -12.91 22.82 5.55
N ALA A 192 -12.97 23.81 6.44
CA ALA A 192 -13.86 24.94 6.23
C ALA A 192 -13.29 25.80 5.10
N ASN A 193 -14.08 26.05 4.07
CA ASN A 193 -13.68 26.98 3.02
C ASN A 193 -13.50 28.40 3.62
N ASN A 194 -12.61 29.21 3.04
CA ASN A 194 -12.28 30.55 3.56
C ASN A 194 -13.50 31.47 3.68
N ASP A 195 -14.57 31.20 2.92
CA ASP A 195 -15.82 31.96 2.91
C ASP A 195 -16.90 31.38 3.87
N GLY A 196 -16.58 30.37 4.68
CA GLY A 196 -17.44 29.81 5.73
C GLY A 196 -18.73 29.12 5.27
N SER A 197 -18.96 29.00 3.95
CA SER A 197 -20.23 28.57 3.38
C SER A 197 -20.28 27.11 2.93
N ASN A 198 -19.13 26.45 2.71
CA ASN A 198 -19.06 25.05 2.32
C ASN A 198 -17.85 24.34 2.94
N GLU A 199 -17.99 23.05 3.23
CA GLU A 199 -16.87 22.16 3.58
C GLU A 199 -16.17 21.73 2.28
N GLU A 200 -14.86 22.00 2.16
CA GLU A 200 -14.03 21.47 1.09
C GLU A 200 -13.46 20.10 1.50
N ILE A 201 -13.48 19.14 0.59
CA ILE A 201 -12.92 17.81 0.81
C ILE A 201 -11.48 17.83 0.30
N VAL A 202 -10.51 17.77 1.21
CA VAL A 202 -9.08 17.75 0.88
C VAL A 202 -8.49 16.38 1.20
N ILE A 203 -7.62 15.88 0.32
CA ILE A 203 -6.95 14.58 0.46
C ILE A 203 -5.47 14.82 0.73
N TYR A 204 -4.97 14.21 1.80
CA TYR A 204 -3.57 14.25 2.19
C TYR A 204 -2.94 12.87 2.17
N GLU A 205 -1.62 12.81 2.00
CA GLU A 205 -0.86 11.59 2.28
C GLU A 205 -0.95 11.24 3.77
N ALA A 206 -1.13 9.94 4.04
CA ALA A 206 -1.25 9.40 5.38
C ALA A 206 -0.10 8.45 5.69
N PHE A 207 0.20 8.31 6.97
CA PHE A 207 1.18 7.34 7.43
C PHE A 207 0.52 5.96 7.56
N PRO A 208 1.11 4.83 7.10
CA PRO A 208 0.51 3.50 7.22
C PRO A 208 0.25 3.11 8.69
N GLY A 209 1.12 3.53 9.60
CA GLY A 209 0.93 3.37 11.04
C GLY A 209 -0.13 4.30 11.66
N SER A 210 -0.87 5.10 10.89
CA SER A 210 -2.01 5.89 11.40
C SER A 210 -3.33 5.12 11.38
N PHE A 211 -3.44 4.06 10.58
CA PHE A 211 -4.65 3.25 10.46
C PHE A 211 -4.80 2.28 11.63
N ARG A 212 -6.02 2.13 12.14
CA ARG A 212 -6.37 1.28 13.29
C ARG A 212 -7.62 0.45 12.99
N PRO A 213 -7.75 -0.72 13.62
CA PRO A 213 -9.03 -1.41 13.66
C PRO A 213 -10.13 -0.51 14.22
N GLY A 214 -11.26 -0.42 13.51
CA GLY A 214 -12.38 0.47 13.82
C GLY A 214 -12.43 1.75 12.96
N ASP A 215 -11.40 2.05 12.17
CA ASP A 215 -11.44 3.16 11.22
C ASP A 215 -12.35 2.85 10.03
N ILE A 216 -13.09 3.87 9.57
CA ILE A 216 -13.86 3.84 8.33
C ILE A 216 -12.93 4.26 7.20
N VAL A 217 -12.83 3.40 6.18
CA VAL A 217 -11.89 3.56 5.08
C VAL A 217 -12.55 3.33 3.73
N GLU A 218 -12.01 3.96 2.70
CA GLU A 218 -12.15 3.52 1.32
C GLU A 218 -10.92 2.70 0.94
N VAL A 219 -11.15 1.51 0.38
CA VAL A 219 -10.12 0.60 -0.08
C VAL A 219 -10.20 0.51 -1.59
N GLN A 220 -9.06 0.69 -2.24
CA GLN A 220 -8.89 0.47 -3.67
C GLN A 220 -7.96 -0.72 -3.91
N GLY A 221 -8.31 -1.54 -4.88
CA GLY A 221 -7.48 -2.66 -5.28
C GLY A 221 -8.05 -3.41 -6.48
N SER A 222 -7.29 -4.39 -6.95
CA SER A 222 -7.66 -5.21 -8.12
C SER A 222 -7.85 -6.66 -7.70
N LEU A 223 -8.77 -7.36 -8.36
CA LEU A 223 -8.87 -8.81 -8.19
C LEU A 223 -7.84 -9.49 -9.10
N ILE A 224 -6.85 -10.15 -8.50
CA ILE A 224 -5.82 -10.90 -9.23
C ILE A 224 -5.98 -12.40 -9.00
N ALA A 225 -5.53 -13.20 -9.96
CA ALA A 225 -5.46 -14.65 -9.83
C ALA A 225 -3.99 -15.12 -9.79
N LEU A 226 -3.67 -16.01 -8.85
CA LEU A 226 -2.31 -16.48 -8.59
C LEU A 226 -2.25 -18.00 -8.67
N ALA A 227 -1.32 -18.55 -9.46
CA ALA A 227 -1.08 -19.98 -9.48
C ALA A 227 -0.38 -20.44 -8.20
N ASN A 228 -0.83 -21.56 -7.63
CA ASN A 228 -0.14 -22.26 -6.57
C ASN A 228 0.79 -23.36 -7.13
N LYS A 229 1.63 -23.93 -6.27
CA LYS A 229 2.57 -25.00 -6.64
C LYS A 229 1.90 -26.29 -7.16
N HIS A 230 0.60 -26.47 -6.89
CA HIS A 230 -0.20 -27.62 -7.33
C HIS A 230 -0.99 -27.35 -8.61
N GLY A 231 -0.74 -26.23 -9.30
CA GLY A 231 -1.39 -25.88 -10.57
C GLY A 231 -2.83 -25.38 -10.42
N LYS A 232 -3.34 -25.25 -9.19
CA LYS A 232 -4.61 -24.57 -8.88
C LYS A 232 -4.38 -23.07 -8.80
N VAL A 233 -5.41 -22.29 -9.10
CA VAL A 233 -5.37 -20.84 -9.12
C VAL A 233 -6.19 -20.28 -7.97
N LYS A 234 -5.67 -19.30 -7.24
CA LYS A 234 -6.36 -18.61 -6.15
C LYS A 234 -6.57 -17.14 -6.50
N THR A 235 -7.78 -16.63 -6.33
CA THR A 235 -8.06 -15.19 -6.44
C THR A 235 -7.72 -14.50 -5.12
N THR A 236 -7.10 -13.33 -5.22
CA THR A 236 -6.78 -12.47 -4.08
C THR A 236 -7.07 -11.03 -4.46
N PHE A 237 -7.56 -10.24 -3.50
CA PHE A 237 -7.72 -8.81 -3.71
C PHE A 237 -6.40 -8.10 -3.42
N GLN A 238 -5.74 -7.61 -4.48
CA GLN A 238 -4.48 -6.88 -4.39
C GLN A 238 -4.75 -5.44 -3.96
N LEU A 239 -4.24 -5.04 -2.80
CA LEU A 239 -4.40 -3.69 -2.27
C LEU A 239 -3.53 -2.70 -3.07
N SER A 240 -4.11 -1.58 -3.51
CA SER A 240 -3.37 -0.50 -4.19
C SER A 240 -3.48 0.85 -3.49
N ALA A 241 -4.61 1.16 -2.86
CA ALA A 241 -4.74 2.35 -2.03
C ALA A 241 -5.66 2.14 -0.82
N LEU A 242 -5.37 2.88 0.25
CA LEU A 242 -6.15 2.91 1.47
C LEU A 242 -6.34 4.36 1.89
N ASN A 243 -7.60 4.81 1.90
CA ASN A 243 -7.97 6.17 2.27
C ASN A 243 -8.74 6.19 3.59
N LEU A 244 -8.24 6.92 4.58
CA LEU A 244 -8.90 7.13 5.86
C LEU A 244 -10.00 8.19 5.74
N ILE A 245 -11.25 7.77 5.91
CA ILE A 245 -12.41 8.66 5.85
C ILE A 245 -12.76 9.17 7.25
N ASP A 246 -12.86 8.25 8.21
CA ASP A 246 -13.20 8.61 9.59
C ASP A 246 -12.49 7.70 10.60
N ALA A 247 -11.91 8.33 11.62
CA ALA A 247 -11.24 7.68 12.75
C ALA A 247 -11.92 8.01 14.10
N SER A 248 -13.13 8.57 14.08
CA SER A 248 -13.87 8.98 15.27
C SER A 248 -14.11 7.80 16.22
N PHE A 249 -14.52 6.65 15.67
CA PHE A 249 -14.83 5.44 16.43
C PHE A 249 -13.61 4.80 17.08
N SER A 250 -12.52 4.64 16.35
CA SER A 250 -11.27 4.09 16.87
C SER A 250 -10.68 4.99 17.98
N LYS A 251 -10.67 6.32 17.75
CA LYS A 251 -10.23 7.30 18.76
C LYS A 251 -11.13 7.29 20.01
N ALA A 252 -12.44 7.19 19.86
CA ALA A 252 -13.36 7.09 20.99
C ALA A 252 -13.11 5.81 21.79
N ALA A 253 -12.90 4.68 21.11
CA ALA A 253 -12.57 3.41 21.75
C ALA A 253 -11.23 3.48 22.51
N GLU A 254 -10.19 4.06 21.91
CA GLU A 254 -8.90 4.29 22.58
C GLU A 254 -9.05 5.17 23.83
N ARG A 255 -9.78 6.29 23.73
CA ARG A 255 -10.08 7.16 24.88
C ARG A 255 -10.82 6.42 25.99
N SER A 256 -11.74 5.53 25.64
CA SER A 256 -12.48 4.73 26.64
C SER A 256 -11.59 3.72 27.35
N ARG A 257 -10.69 3.03 26.62
CA ARG A 257 -9.74 2.07 27.20
C ARG A 257 -8.72 2.75 28.10
N ALA A 258 -8.26 3.95 27.74
CA ALA A 258 -7.34 4.73 28.57
C ALA A 258 -7.94 5.15 29.92
N LYS A 259 -9.27 5.23 30.04
CA LYS A 259 -9.97 5.52 31.30
C LYS A 259 -10.10 4.31 32.22
N VAL A 260 -9.89 3.08 31.72
CA VAL A 260 -9.89 1.86 32.54
C VAL A 260 -8.54 1.76 33.25
N VAL A 261 -8.46 2.38 34.42
CA VAL A 261 -7.29 2.35 35.30
C VAL A 261 -7.16 0.94 35.90
N ILE A 262 -6.23 0.15 35.36
CA ILE A 262 -5.62 -0.94 36.13
C ILE A 262 -4.65 -0.27 37.12
N PRO A 263 -4.65 -0.62 38.42
CA PRO A 263 -3.66 -0.08 39.35
C PRO A 263 -2.28 -0.61 38.96
N THR A 264 -1.55 0.15 38.14
CA THR A 264 -0.14 -0.10 37.84
C THR A 264 0.76 0.58 38.88
N PRO A 265 1.93 -0.01 39.20
CA PRO A 265 2.92 0.63 40.06
C PRO A 265 3.27 2.03 39.55
N ALA A 266 3.63 2.91 40.49
CA ALA A 266 3.75 4.36 40.27
C ALA A 266 4.42 4.71 38.93
N PRO A 267 3.81 5.60 38.12
CA PRO A 267 4.33 5.94 36.81
C PRO A 267 5.74 6.52 36.94
N VAL A 268 6.69 5.99 36.16
CA VAL A 268 7.98 6.65 35.95
C VAL A 268 7.68 7.97 35.24
N VAL A 269 7.69 9.06 36.00
CA VAL A 269 7.49 10.42 35.47
C VAL A 269 8.69 10.77 34.62
N LEU A 270 8.55 10.64 33.30
CA LEU A 270 9.49 11.22 32.35
C LEU A 270 9.39 12.75 32.47
N LYS A 271 10.27 13.35 33.26
CA LYS A 271 10.39 14.81 33.36
C LYS A 271 10.92 15.33 32.02
N ARG A 272 10.09 16.07 31.28
CA ARG A 272 10.53 16.85 30.12
C ARG A 272 11.49 17.92 30.63
N LYS A 273 12.81 17.76 30.41
CA LYS A 273 13.76 18.85 30.67
C LYS A 273 13.39 20.01 29.74
N LEU A 274 12.82 21.07 30.29
CA LEU A 274 12.74 22.35 29.61
C LEU A 274 14.16 22.91 29.51
N TRP A 275 14.51 23.43 28.33
CA TRP A 275 15.82 24.02 28.03
C TRP A 275 16.26 25.12 29.03
N HIS A 276 15.32 25.68 29.80
CA HIS A 276 15.57 26.76 30.75
C HIS A 276 15.76 26.32 32.20
N GLU A 277 15.65 25.02 32.52
CA GLU A 277 15.90 24.52 33.89
C GLU A 277 17.29 23.90 34.07
N ALA A 278 18.07 23.78 32.99
CA ALA A 278 19.48 23.42 33.05
C ALA A 278 20.35 24.69 32.98
N GLU A 279 20.17 25.60 33.94
CA GLU A 279 21.33 26.38 34.41
C GLU A 279 22.18 25.45 35.29
N ASP A 280 22.73 24.40 34.67
CA ASP A 280 23.85 23.67 35.24
C ASP A 280 24.93 24.73 35.49
N LYS A 281 25.41 24.82 36.75
CA LYS A 281 26.41 25.82 37.16
C LYS A 281 27.66 25.79 36.26
N GLU A 282 27.91 24.67 35.60
CA GLU A 282 28.94 24.48 34.57
C GLU A 282 28.64 25.23 33.26
N VAL A 283 27.40 25.23 32.78
CA VAL A 283 26.99 25.95 31.56
C VAL A 283 27.03 27.46 31.78
N VAL A 284 26.66 27.93 32.98
CA VAL A 284 26.78 29.34 33.36
C VAL A 284 28.25 29.76 33.46
N ARG A 285 29.12 28.91 34.03
CA ARG A 285 30.58 29.14 34.05
C ARG A 285 31.18 29.17 32.65
N ALA A 286 30.84 28.22 31.79
CA ALA A 286 31.35 28.16 30.42
C ALA A 286 30.91 29.38 29.59
N ARG A 287 29.65 29.82 29.73
CA ARG A 287 29.15 31.04 29.07
C ARG A 287 29.80 32.31 29.60
N ARG A 288 30.14 32.36 30.89
CA ARG A 288 30.88 33.48 31.48
C ARG A 288 32.33 33.52 30.97
N GLN A 289 33.01 32.38 30.93
CA GLN A 289 34.37 32.27 30.39
C GLN A 289 34.43 32.64 28.89
N LEU A 290 33.43 32.24 28.10
CA LEU A 290 33.31 32.64 26.69
C LEU A 290 33.06 34.14 26.50
N ARG A 291 32.35 34.79 27.41
CA ARG A 291 32.16 36.26 27.38
C ARG A 291 33.41 37.02 27.79
N GLU A 292 34.18 36.49 28.75
CA GLU A 292 35.44 37.08 29.20
C GLU A 292 36.52 36.98 28.10
N LEU A 293 36.61 35.85 27.38
CA LEU A 293 37.50 35.70 26.23
C LEU A 293 37.15 36.63 25.06
N ALA A 294 35.86 36.91 24.81
CA ALA A 294 35.43 37.78 23.71
C ALA A 294 35.71 39.28 23.94
N LEU A 295 36.06 39.68 25.17
CA LEU A 295 36.41 41.07 25.49
C LEU A 295 37.93 41.31 25.43
N GLU A 296 38.74 40.28 25.63
CA GLU A 296 40.21 40.39 25.54
C GLU A 296 40.69 40.59 24.08
N ASP A 297 39.99 40.03 23.10
CA ASP A 297 40.31 40.22 21.68
C ASP A 297 40.05 41.65 21.16
N GLN A 298 39.30 42.49 21.89
CA GLN A 298 39.02 43.88 21.50
C GLN A 298 39.98 44.91 22.11
N GLU A 299 40.82 44.53 23.08
CA GLU A 299 41.76 45.45 23.74
C GLU A 299 43.18 45.42 23.13
N THR A 300 43.47 44.51 22.21
CA THR A 300 44.78 44.40 21.54
C THR A 300 44.89 45.07 20.16
N GLU A 301 43.85 45.73 19.65
CA GLU A 301 43.92 46.56 18.44
C GLU A 301 43.82 48.07 18.77
N LYS A 302 44.82 48.61 19.47
CA LYS A 302 45.14 50.06 19.46
C LYS A 302 46.63 50.31 19.56
#